data_AF-A0A7X0EHG4-F1
#
_entry.id   AF-A0A7X0EHG4-F1
#
_cell.length_a   1.000
_cell.length_b   1.000
_cell.length_c   1.000
_cell.angle_alpha   90.00
_cell.angle_beta   90.00
_cell.angle_gamma   90.00
#
_symmetry.space_group_name_H-M   'P 1'
#
loop_
_entity.id
_entity.type
_entity.pdbx_description
1 polymer ?
#
loop_
_entity_poly.entity_id
_entity_poly.type
_entity_poly.pdbx_seq_one_letter_code
_entity_poly.pdbx_strand_id
1 'polypeptide(L)'
;MTAPPDDLQTLWQTQEPEIPPMTLDDIRKKAAALERLVRRRNLVEHLAAAITIPLFGAYVWFLPGWMLKAGSALVILGIAYMQWQMRRRATAGRAVTEGAAGIVLDSYRHALTRQRDALTSVWRWYILPYVPGLALMLLGSWSEVQGDGLLLARIIIGLAVAVIALILAVIWLANLLAAARLQQRIDELDRLTAG
;
A
#
# COMPACT_ATOMS: atom_id res chain seq x y z
N MET A 1 43.33 38.71 -24.41
CA MET A 1 43.15 37.72 -25.48
C MET A 1 41.66 37.38 -25.49
N THR A 2 40.92 37.96 -26.43
CA THR A 2 39.47 37.81 -26.58
C THR A 2 39.18 36.54 -27.38
N ALA A 3 38.42 35.61 -26.84
CA ALA A 3 38.01 34.40 -27.56
C ALA A 3 37.23 34.79 -28.85
N PRO A 4 37.37 34.04 -29.96
CA PRO A 4 36.65 34.31 -31.20
C PRO A 4 35.13 34.24 -30.98
N PRO A 5 34.31 35.06 -31.68
CA PRO A 5 32.85 35.08 -31.50
C PRO A 5 32.18 33.70 -31.66
N ASP A 6 32.74 32.84 -32.52
CA ASP A 6 32.20 31.51 -32.81
C ASP A 6 32.32 30.51 -31.65
N ASP A 7 33.27 30.75 -30.72
CA ASP A 7 33.61 29.84 -29.63
C ASP A 7 32.50 29.83 -28.55
N LEU A 8 31.85 30.97 -28.33
CA LEU A 8 30.70 31.08 -27.41
C LEU A 8 29.44 30.44 -28.00
N GLN A 9 29.25 30.53 -29.32
CA GLN A 9 28.10 29.97 -30.00
C GLN A 9 28.17 28.43 -30.05
N THR A 10 29.36 27.88 -30.28
CA THR A 10 29.59 26.43 -30.19
C THR A 10 29.45 25.91 -28.77
N LEU A 11 29.95 26.64 -27.76
CA LEU A 11 29.75 26.27 -26.35
C LEU A 11 28.27 26.23 -25.93
N TRP A 12 27.45 27.17 -26.41
CA TRP A 12 26.01 27.19 -26.14
C TRP A 12 25.26 26.03 -26.83
N GLN A 13 25.67 25.65 -28.04
CA GLN A 13 25.05 24.54 -28.79
C GLN A 13 25.49 23.15 -28.31
N THR A 14 26.64 23.06 -27.62
CA THR A 14 27.20 21.79 -27.13
C THR A 14 26.81 21.50 -25.68
N GLN A 15 26.01 22.36 -25.02
CA GLN A 15 25.42 22.01 -23.74
C GLN A 15 24.49 20.81 -23.91
N GLU A 16 24.74 19.76 -23.11
CA GLU A 16 23.81 18.63 -22.98
C GLU A 16 22.40 19.18 -22.70
N PRO A 17 21.36 18.66 -23.39
CA PRO A 17 20.02 19.18 -23.25
C PRO A 17 19.62 19.20 -21.77
N GLU A 18 19.36 20.42 -21.26
CA GLU A 18 18.76 20.62 -19.95
C GLU A 18 17.61 19.62 -19.80
N ILE A 19 17.71 18.76 -18.79
CA ILE A 19 16.62 17.87 -18.38
C ILE A 19 15.39 18.78 -18.28
N PRO A 20 14.37 18.64 -19.15
CA PRO A 20 13.31 19.62 -19.26
C PRO A 20 12.73 19.83 -17.86
N PRO A 21 12.65 21.07 -17.35
CA PRO A 21 12.08 21.31 -16.03
C PRO A 21 10.69 20.68 -16.03
N MET A 22 10.51 19.69 -15.16
CA MET A 22 9.31 18.87 -15.10
C MET A 22 8.11 19.80 -15.03
N THR A 23 7.33 19.89 -16.12
CA THR A 23 6.30 20.92 -16.20
C THR A 23 5.24 20.68 -15.13
N LEU A 24 4.64 21.75 -14.60
CA LEU A 24 3.57 21.64 -13.59
C LEU A 24 2.43 20.72 -14.08
N ASP A 25 2.21 20.65 -15.39
CA ASP A 25 1.25 19.72 -16.00
C ASP A 25 1.69 18.26 -15.96
N ASP A 26 2.99 17.95 -16.07
CA ASP A 26 3.51 16.60 -15.88
C ASP A 26 3.39 16.14 -14.42
N ILE A 27 3.61 17.06 -13.47
CA ILE A 27 3.38 16.79 -12.04
C ILE A 27 1.89 16.51 -11.80
N ARG A 28 0.98 17.32 -12.36
CA ARG A 28 -0.48 17.10 -12.26
C ARG A 28 -0.92 15.78 -12.89
N LYS A 29 -0.39 15.42 -14.07
CA LYS A 29 -0.69 14.14 -14.74
C LYS A 29 -0.21 12.95 -13.93
N LYS A 30 1.01 13.00 -13.37
CA LYS A 30 1.56 11.95 -12.50
C LYS A 30 0.75 11.83 -11.20
N ALA A 31 0.34 12.94 -10.60
CA ALA A 31 -0.52 12.96 -9.42
C ALA A 31 -1.90 12.34 -9.71
N ALA A 32 -2.52 12.70 -10.83
CA ALA A 32 -3.81 12.14 -11.24
C ALA A 32 -3.75 10.63 -11.55
N ALA A 33 -2.67 10.16 -12.18
CA ALA A 33 -2.45 8.74 -12.45
C ALA A 33 -2.30 7.93 -11.14
N LEU A 34 -1.56 8.49 -10.18
CA LEU A 34 -1.39 7.91 -8.85
C LEU A 34 -2.74 7.84 -8.10
N GLU A 35 -3.53 8.93 -8.15
CA GLU A 35 -4.85 8.96 -7.51
C GLU A 35 -5.79 7.91 -8.12
N ARG A 36 -5.80 7.76 -9.45
CA ARG A 36 -6.59 6.72 -10.13
C ARG A 36 -6.19 5.31 -9.71
N LEU A 37 -4.88 5.05 -9.58
CA LEU A 37 -4.37 3.75 -9.14
C LEU A 37 -4.76 3.46 -7.68
N VAL A 38 -4.65 4.45 -6.80
CA VAL A 38 -5.08 4.34 -5.40
C VAL A 38 -6.59 4.12 -5.30
N ARG A 39 -7.41 4.85 -6.06
CA ARG A 39 -8.87 4.66 -6.10
C ARG A 39 -9.25 3.27 -6.57
N ARG A 40 -8.60 2.77 -7.63
CA ARG A 40 -8.84 1.40 -8.13
C ARG A 40 -8.45 0.36 -7.09
N ARG A 41 -7.31 0.53 -6.40
CA ARG A 41 -6.89 -0.34 -5.30
C ARG A 41 -7.93 -0.34 -4.18
N ASN A 42 -8.35 0.84 -3.72
CA ASN A 42 -9.34 0.97 -2.65
C ASN A 42 -10.68 0.33 -3.03
N LEU A 43 -11.10 0.42 -4.30
CA LEU A 43 -12.30 -0.24 -4.80
C LEU A 43 -12.16 -1.77 -4.73
N VAL A 44 -11.03 -2.32 -5.19
CA VAL A 44 -10.75 -3.76 -5.10
C VAL A 44 -10.74 -4.21 -3.64
N GLU A 45 -10.13 -3.44 -2.74
CA GLU A 45 -10.12 -3.75 -1.29
C GLU A 45 -11.52 -3.69 -0.67
N HIS A 46 -12.38 -2.76 -1.09
CA HIS A 46 -13.78 -2.70 -0.64
C HIS A 46 -14.59 -3.90 -1.13
N LEU A 47 -14.42 -4.28 -2.41
CA LEU A 47 -15.07 -5.46 -2.98
C LEU A 47 -14.59 -6.74 -2.28
N ALA A 48 -13.27 -6.85 -2.05
CA ALA A 48 -12.70 -7.96 -1.30
C ALA A 48 -13.27 -8.03 0.12
N ALA A 49 -13.37 -6.90 0.83
CA ALA A 49 -13.99 -6.86 2.16
C ALA A 49 -15.48 -7.25 2.13
N ALA A 50 -16.24 -6.78 1.14
CA ALA A 50 -17.66 -7.08 0.97
C ALA A 50 -17.92 -8.57 0.69
N ILE A 51 -16.95 -9.29 0.11
CA ILE A 51 -17.02 -10.75 -0.11
C ILE A 51 -16.51 -11.52 1.11
N THR A 52 -15.39 -11.07 1.69
CA THR A 52 -14.70 -11.77 2.78
C THR A 52 -15.50 -11.72 4.08
N ILE A 53 -16.13 -10.59 4.41
CA ILE A 53 -16.91 -10.47 5.65
C ILE A 53 -18.09 -11.46 5.69
N PRO A 54 -18.96 -11.58 4.67
CA PRO A 54 -20.02 -12.59 4.67
C PRO A 54 -19.50 -14.03 4.71
N LEU A 55 -18.41 -14.33 4.00
CA LEU A 55 -17.80 -15.67 4.01
C LEU A 55 -17.35 -16.06 5.43
N PHE A 56 -16.60 -15.19 6.09
CA PHE A 56 -16.15 -15.43 7.46
C PHE A 56 -17.32 -15.35 8.47
N GLY A 57 -18.34 -14.56 8.20
CA GLY A 57 -19.59 -14.55 8.97
C GLY A 57 -20.32 -15.89 8.91
N ALA A 58 -20.37 -16.52 7.73
CA ALA A 58 -20.88 -17.88 7.58
C ALA A 58 -20.02 -18.88 8.39
N TYR A 59 -18.69 -18.74 8.39
CA TYR A 59 -17.81 -19.60 9.18
C TYR A 59 -18.07 -19.49 10.69
N VAL A 60 -18.32 -18.28 11.22
CA VAL A 60 -18.71 -18.08 12.62
C VAL A 60 -19.99 -18.84 12.98
N TRP A 61 -20.94 -18.94 12.04
CA TRP A 61 -22.22 -19.61 12.27
C TRP A 61 -22.12 -21.13 12.11
N PHE A 62 -21.53 -21.59 11.01
CA PHE A 62 -21.61 -22.98 10.56
C PHE A 62 -20.44 -23.87 11.00
N LEU A 63 -19.25 -23.33 11.28
CA LEU A 63 -18.12 -24.18 11.67
C LEU A 63 -18.28 -24.66 13.12
N PRO A 64 -18.12 -25.97 13.39
CA PRO A 64 -18.00 -26.48 14.75
C PRO A 64 -16.62 -26.13 15.32
N GLY A 65 -16.56 -25.81 16.61
CA GLY A 65 -15.30 -25.46 17.30
C GLY A 65 -15.15 -23.95 17.57
N TRP A 66 -14.77 -23.62 18.81
CA TRP A 66 -14.74 -22.22 19.23
C TRP A 66 -13.54 -21.48 18.64
N MET A 67 -12.44 -22.19 18.36
CA MET A 67 -11.24 -21.59 17.77
C MET A 67 -11.49 -21.13 16.33
N LEU A 68 -12.19 -21.93 15.53
CA LEU A 68 -12.55 -21.56 14.16
C LEU A 68 -13.49 -20.33 14.14
N LYS A 69 -14.45 -20.27 15.07
CA LYS A 69 -15.37 -19.13 15.20
C LYS A 69 -14.65 -17.87 15.66
N ALA A 70 -13.85 -17.97 16.72
CA ALA A 70 -13.07 -16.85 17.24
C ALA A 70 -12.05 -16.34 16.22
N GLY A 71 -11.36 -17.25 15.51
CA GLY A 71 -10.43 -16.90 14.45
C GLY A 71 -11.12 -16.18 13.28
N SER A 72 -12.31 -16.64 12.90
CA SER A 72 -13.12 -15.97 11.88
C SER A 72 -13.56 -14.56 12.30
N ALA A 73 -13.99 -14.40 13.55
CA ALA A 73 -14.35 -13.10 14.10
C ALA A 73 -13.15 -12.14 14.15
N LEU A 74 -11.96 -12.64 14.50
CA LEU A 74 -10.72 -11.86 14.49
C LEU A 74 -10.34 -11.39 13.09
N VAL A 75 -10.53 -12.22 12.05
CA VAL A 75 -10.33 -11.80 10.66
C VAL A 75 -11.28 -10.66 10.28
N ILE A 76 -12.56 -10.75 10.65
CA ILE A 76 -13.55 -9.68 10.40
C ILE A 76 -13.12 -8.37 11.09
N LEU A 77 -12.69 -8.46 12.36
CA LEU A 77 -12.17 -7.30 13.10
C LEU A 77 -10.92 -6.72 12.43
N GLY A 78 -10.02 -7.57 11.91
CA GLY A 78 -8.86 -7.17 11.14
C GLY A 78 -9.22 -6.37 9.88
N ILE A 79 -10.24 -6.82 9.13
CA ILE A 79 -10.78 -6.10 7.96
C ILE A 79 -11.34 -4.74 8.38
N ALA A 80 -12.15 -4.69 9.43
CA ALA A 80 -12.73 -3.45 9.91
C ALA A 80 -11.67 -2.43 10.36
N TYR A 81 -10.66 -2.89 11.10
CA TYR A 81 -9.53 -2.08 11.54
C TYR A 81 -8.71 -1.56 10.35
N MET A 82 -8.41 -2.41 9.37
CA MET A 82 -7.70 -2.04 8.15
C MET A 82 -8.47 -0.95 7.38
N GLN A 83 -9.78 -1.12 7.18
CA GLN A 83 -10.63 -0.13 6.50
C GLN A 83 -10.67 1.20 7.26
N TRP A 84 -10.78 1.17 8.59
CA TRP A 84 -10.72 2.37 9.43
C TRP A 84 -9.38 3.09 9.30
N GLN A 85 -8.27 2.36 9.38
CA GLN A 85 -6.94 2.93 9.26
C GLN A 85 -6.70 3.55 7.87
N MET A 86 -7.19 2.90 6.82
CA MET A 86 -7.09 3.41 5.45
C MET A 86 -7.85 4.72 5.29
N ARG A 87 -9.09 4.80 5.83
CA ARG A 87 -9.86 6.05 5.85
C ARG A 87 -9.13 7.13 6.63
N ARG A 88 -8.68 6.85 7.85
CA ARG A 88 -7.95 7.81 8.71
C ARG A 88 -6.72 8.38 8.00
N ARG A 89 -5.93 7.54 7.32
CA ARG A 89 -4.73 7.94 6.59
C ARG A 89 -5.04 8.71 5.30
N ALA A 90 -6.12 8.36 4.60
CA ALA A 90 -6.58 9.09 3.42
C ALA A 90 -7.08 10.50 3.78
N THR A 91 -7.85 10.64 4.86
CA THR A 91 -8.36 11.94 5.34
C THR A 91 -7.22 12.85 5.77
N ALA A 92 -6.23 12.32 6.50
CA ALA A 92 -5.02 13.06 6.87
C ALA A 92 -4.14 13.45 5.66
N GLY A 93 -4.31 12.79 4.52
CA GLY A 93 -3.67 13.18 3.25
C GLY A 93 -4.34 14.39 2.61
N ARG A 94 -5.68 14.37 2.52
CA ARG A 94 -6.48 15.43 1.85
C ARG A 94 -6.43 16.79 2.56
N ALA A 95 -6.47 16.80 3.89
CA ALA A 95 -6.45 18.03 4.68
C ALA A 95 -5.20 18.91 4.45
N VAL A 96 -4.08 18.29 4.02
CA VAL A 96 -2.83 19.02 3.71
C VAL A 96 -2.86 19.60 2.30
N THR A 97 -3.46 18.90 1.33
CA THR A 97 -3.58 19.36 -0.06
C THR A 97 -4.49 20.58 -0.20
N GLU A 98 -5.53 20.68 0.63
CA GLU A 98 -6.50 21.79 0.59
C GLU A 98 -6.02 23.04 1.36
N GLY A 99 -5.07 22.90 2.31
CA GLY A 99 -4.57 24.01 3.13
C GLY A 99 -3.26 24.67 2.69
N ALA A 100 -2.49 24.07 1.78
CA ALA A 100 -1.09 24.45 1.51
C ALA A 100 -0.84 24.94 0.07
N ALA A 101 -1.54 25.99 -0.36
CA ALA A 101 -1.23 26.68 -1.63
C ALA A 101 0.03 27.58 -1.56
N GLY A 102 0.82 27.53 -0.47
CA GLY A 102 1.83 28.56 -0.16
C GLY A 102 3.31 28.20 -0.28
N ILE A 103 3.75 26.94 -0.18
CA ILE A 103 5.18 26.57 -0.31
C ILE A 103 5.27 25.23 -1.04
N VAL A 104 5.45 25.29 -2.35
CA VAL A 104 5.22 24.18 -3.29
C VAL A 104 6.23 23.04 -3.10
N LEU A 105 7.47 23.32 -2.69
CA LEU A 105 8.54 22.31 -2.66
C LEU A 105 8.61 21.54 -1.33
N ASP A 106 8.60 22.25 -0.20
CA ASP A 106 8.70 21.62 1.12
C ASP A 106 7.42 20.83 1.47
N SER A 107 6.25 21.35 1.07
CA SER A 107 4.98 20.64 1.18
C SER A 107 4.95 19.36 0.32
N TYR A 108 5.58 19.39 -0.85
CA TYR A 108 5.69 18.22 -1.74
C TYR A 108 6.63 17.16 -1.15
N ARG A 109 7.79 17.56 -0.61
CA ARG A 109 8.73 16.66 0.09
C ARG A 109 8.09 16.01 1.32
N HIS A 110 7.37 16.78 2.13
CA HIS A 110 6.64 16.26 3.29
C HIS A 110 5.54 15.26 2.88
N ALA A 111 4.83 15.53 1.78
CA ALA A 111 3.81 14.60 1.27
C ALA A 111 4.42 13.27 0.80
N LEU A 112 5.55 13.30 0.06
CA LEU A 112 6.26 12.10 -0.39
C LEU A 112 6.79 11.26 0.78
N THR A 113 7.36 11.91 1.80
CA THR A 113 7.88 11.25 3.00
C THR A 113 6.78 10.51 3.75
N ARG A 114 5.64 11.17 3.97
CA ARG A 114 4.47 10.54 4.60
C ARG A 114 3.94 9.35 3.80
N GLN A 115 3.96 9.43 2.47
CA GLN A 115 3.50 8.34 1.61
C GLN A 115 4.45 7.14 1.69
N ARG A 116 5.76 7.37 1.67
CA ARG A 116 6.77 6.33 1.92
C ARG A 116 6.56 5.66 3.27
N ASP A 117 6.44 6.44 4.34
CA ASP A 117 6.27 5.92 5.71
C ASP A 117 4.95 5.15 5.87
N ALA A 118 3.91 5.56 5.16
CA ALA A 118 2.65 4.83 5.11
C ALA A 118 2.80 3.45 4.47
N LEU A 119 3.59 3.34 3.40
CA LEU A 119 3.88 2.09 2.68
C LEU A 119 4.82 1.18 3.46
N THR A 120 5.87 1.71 4.09
CA THR A 120 6.79 0.91 4.92
C THR A 120 6.12 0.37 6.17
N SER A 121 5.17 1.13 6.74
CA SER A 121 4.38 0.70 7.90
C SER A 121 3.20 -0.22 7.55
N VAL A 122 2.96 -0.55 6.27
CA VAL A 122 1.78 -1.33 5.80
C VAL A 122 1.62 -2.64 6.58
N TRP A 123 2.71 -3.31 6.90
CA TRP A 123 2.66 -4.58 7.64
C TRP A 123 2.01 -4.44 9.02
N ARG A 124 2.21 -3.32 9.72
CA ARG A 124 1.71 -3.12 11.10
C ARG A 124 0.20 -2.93 11.15
N TRP A 125 -0.38 -2.30 10.14
CA TRP A 125 -1.78 -1.91 10.17
C TRP A 125 -2.65 -2.63 9.14
N TYR A 126 -2.04 -3.24 8.14
CA TYR A 126 -2.72 -4.03 7.11
C TYR A 126 -2.54 -5.53 7.35
N ILE A 127 -1.36 -6.02 7.74
CA ILE A 127 -1.09 -7.48 7.80
C ILE A 127 -1.28 -8.00 9.22
N LEU A 128 -0.65 -7.35 10.19
CA LEU A 128 -0.66 -7.75 11.60
C LEU A 128 -2.08 -8.00 12.17
N PRO A 129 -3.13 -7.22 11.84
CA PRO A 129 -4.47 -7.47 12.36
C PRO A 129 -5.09 -8.81 11.94
N TYR A 130 -4.63 -9.41 10.83
CA TYR A 130 -5.14 -10.70 10.35
C TYR A 130 -4.43 -11.88 11.03
N VAL A 131 -3.19 -11.70 11.49
CA VAL A 131 -2.33 -12.77 11.99
C VAL A 131 -2.96 -13.56 13.15
N PRO A 132 -3.55 -12.91 14.19
CA PRO A 132 -4.15 -13.66 15.30
C PRO A 132 -5.31 -14.55 14.85
N GLY A 133 -6.15 -14.07 13.93
CA GLY A 133 -7.29 -14.82 13.41
C GLY A 133 -6.86 -16.04 12.59
N LEU A 134 -5.91 -15.84 11.68
CA LEU A 134 -5.35 -16.92 10.86
C LEU A 134 -4.64 -17.99 11.71
N ALA A 135 -3.84 -17.56 12.70
CA ALA A 135 -3.18 -18.47 13.62
C ALA A 135 -4.18 -19.32 14.42
N LEU A 136 -5.24 -18.70 14.93
CA LEU A 136 -6.26 -19.41 15.70
C LEU A 136 -7.05 -20.40 14.83
N MET A 137 -7.32 -20.08 13.57
CA MET A 137 -7.96 -21.01 12.63
C MET A 137 -7.07 -22.22 12.31
N LEU A 138 -5.76 -22.01 12.13
CA LEU A 138 -4.82 -23.11 11.94
C LEU A 138 -4.80 -24.03 13.16
N LEU A 139 -4.71 -23.47 14.36
CA LEU A 139 -4.73 -24.24 15.61
C LEU A 139 -6.05 -25.00 15.81
N GLY A 140 -7.19 -24.35 15.53
CA GLY A 140 -8.51 -24.99 15.59
C GLY A 140 -8.65 -26.14 14.60
N SER A 141 -8.15 -25.98 13.38
CA SER A 141 -8.18 -27.04 12.36
C SER A 141 -7.36 -28.29 12.76
N TRP A 142 -6.35 -28.11 13.61
CA TRP A 142 -5.48 -29.20 14.07
C TRP A 142 -6.02 -29.89 15.33
N SER A 143 -6.69 -29.14 16.20
CA SER A 143 -7.11 -29.60 17.53
C SER A 143 -8.59 -29.99 17.64
N GLU A 144 -9.50 -29.27 16.98
CA GLU A 144 -10.97 -29.45 17.16
C GLU A 144 -11.60 -30.34 16.09
N VAL A 145 -10.93 -30.48 14.94
CA VAL A 145 -11.45 -31.25 13.80
C VAL A 145 -10.95 -32.70 13.95
N GLN A 146 -11.85 -33.64 14.34
CA GLN A 146 -11.61 -35.10 14.49
C GLN A 146 -12.59 -35.95 13.63
N GLY A 147 -12.13 -37.05 12.97
CA GLY A 147 -12.95 -37.96 12.12
C GLY A 147 -12.31 -38.32 10.75
N ASP A 148 -13.03 -39.00 9.85
CA ASP A 148 -12.50 -39.48 8.55
C ASP A 148 -12.73 -38.51 7.36
N GLY A 149 -13.73 -37.61 7.42
CA GLY A 149 -13.97 -36.55 6.41
C GLY A 149 -12.99 -35.35 6.45
N LEU A 150 -11.82 -35.57 7.05
CA LEU A 150 -11.05 -34.57 7.81
C LEU A 150 -9.90 -33.94 7.06
N LEU A 151 -9.26 -34.74 6.21
CA LEU A 151 -8.18 -34.29 5.36
C LEU A 151 -8.68 -33.19 4.41
N LEU A 152 -9.88 -33.35 3.86
CA LEU A 152 -10.45 -32.36 2.95
C LEU A 152 -10.72 -31.03 3.67
N ALA A 153 -11.29 -31.04 4.87
CA ALA A 153 -11.53 -29.83 5.66
C ALA A 153 -10.22 -29.13 6.06
N ARG A 154 -9.20 -29.89 6.50
CA ARG A 154 -7.88 -29.36 6.83
C ARG A 154 -7.17 -28.78 5.60
N ILE A 155 -7.27 -29.45 4.45
CA ILE A 155 -6.73 -28.96 3.17
C ILE A 155 -7.43 -27.67 2.75
N ILE A 156 -8.76 -27.60 2.85
CA ILE A 156 -9.53 -26.39 2.50
C ILE A 156 -9.12 -25.22 3.39
N ILE A 157 -9.08 -25.40 4.71
CA ILE A 157 -8.68 -24.35 5.66
C ILE A 157 -7.23 -23.95 5.43
N GLY A 158 -6.32 -24.91 5.29
CA GLY A 158 -4.91 -24.67 5.02
C GLY A 158 -4.68 -23.91 3.72
N LEU A 159 -5.39 -24.29 2.64
CA LEU A 159 -5.34 -23.61 1.36
C LEU A 159 -5.89 -22.18 1.47
N ALA A 160 -7.02 -21.99 2.15
CA ALA A 160 -7.60 -20.66 2.37
C ALA A 160 -6.61 -19.74 3.11
N VAL A 161 -5.99 -20.23 4.19
CA VAL A 161 -4.98 -19.47 4.95
C VAL A 161 -3.75 -19.21 4.07
N ALA A 162 -3.27 -20.19 3.30
CA ALA A 162 -2.11 -20.03 2.42
C ALA A 162 -2.36 -18.99 1.30
N VAL A 163 -3.55 -19.02 0.69
CA VAL A 163 -3.96 -18.03 -0.33
C VAL A 163 -4.02 -16.64 0.28
N ILE A 164 -4.63 -16.48 1.47
CA ILE A 164 -4.69 -15.19 2.16
C ILE A 164 -3.27 -14.70 2.50
N ALA A 165 -2.41 -15.57 3.03
CA ALA A 165 -1.03 -15.23 3.36
C ALA A 165 -0.23 -14.81 2.12
N LEU A 166 -0.38 -15.52 1.00
CA LEU A 166 0.24 -15.17 -0.28
C LEU A 166 -0.21 -13.80 -0.77
N ILE A 167 -1.52 -13.51 -0.74
CA ILE A 167 -2.07 -12.21 -1.11
C ILE A 167 -1.47 -11.11 -0.23
N LEU A 168 -1.43 -11.30 1.10
CA LEU A 168 -0.84 -10.35 2.03
C LEU A 168 0.66 -10.13 1.76
N ALA A 169 1.41 -11.19 1.43
CA ALA A 169 2.82 -11.10 1.08
C ALA A 169 3.06 -10.34 -0.22
N VAL A 170 2.26 -10.59 -1.26
CA VAL A 170 2.32 -9.85 -2.53
C VAL A 170 2.03 -8.37 -2.30
N ILE A 171 0.99 -8.05 -1.51
CA ILE A 171 0.67 -6.67 -1.14
C ILE A 171 1.85 -6.04 -0.40
N TRP A 172 2.43 -6.72 0.57
CA TRP A 172 3.59 -6.23 1.32
C TRP A 172 4.76 -5.88 0.41
N LEU A 173 5.17 -6.80 -0.46
CA LEU A 173 6.28 -6.62 -1.39
C LEU A 173 6.00 -5.47 -2.38
N ALA A 174 4.79 -5.40 -2.93
CA ALA A 174 4.39 -4.31 -3.81
C ALA A 174 4.47 -2.94 -3.12
N ASN A 175 4.09 -2.84 -1.83
CA ASN A 175 4.21 -1.61 -1.06
C ASN A 175 5.67 -1.26 -0.75
N LEU A 176 6.54 -2.23 -0.48
CA LEU A 176 7.99 -1.99 -0.30
C LEU A 176 8.64 -1.47 -1.59
N LEU A 177 8.33 -2.09 -2.74
CA LEU A 177 8.82 -1.64 -4.03
C LEU A 177 8.34 -0.22 -4.36
N ALA A 178 7.07 0.09 -4.06
CA ALA A 178 6.53 1.43 -4.22
C ALA A 178 7.23 2.43 -3.30
N ALA A 179 7.51 2.06 -2.04
CA ALA A 179 8.23 2.90 -1.08
C ALA A 179 9.66 3.19 -1.56
N ALA A 180 10.35 2.20 -2.14
CA ALA A 180 11.69 2.39 -2.70
C ALA A 180 11.68 3.37 -3.89
N ARG A 181 10.68 3.28 -4.77
CA ARG A 181 10.50 4.24 -5.88
C ARG A 181 10.21 5.66 -5.39
N LEU A 182 9.46 5.79 -4.29
CA LEU A 182 9.21 7.08 -3.63
C LEU A 182 10.49 7.64 -3.02
N GLN A 183 11.33 6.80 -2.40
CA GLN A 183 12.62 7.23 -1.86
C GLN A 183 13.54 7.77 -2.95
N GLN A 184 13.67 7.07 -4.08
CA GLN A 184 14.49 7.53 -5.21
C GLN A 184 14.12 8.95 -5.69
N ARG A 185 12.82 9.26 -5.72
CA ARG A 185 12.34 10.60 -6.10
C ARG A 185 12.67 11.67 -5.06
N ILE A 186 12.65 11.33 -3.78
CA ILE A 186 13.07 12.24 -2.70
C ILE A 186 14.57 12.51 -2.84
N ASP A 187 15.37 11.48 -3.07
CA ASP A 187 16.82 11.61 -3.21
C ASP A 187 17.21 12.46 -4.44
N GLU A 188 16.44 12.37 -5.53
CA GLU A 188 16.61 13.22 -6.73
C GLU A 188 16.30 14.70 -6.44
N LEU A 189 15.20 14.98 -5.73
CA LEU A 189 14.83 16.35 -5.31
C LEU A 189 15.86 16.96 -4.36
N ASP A 190 16.35 16.18 -3.40
CA ASP A 190 17.36 16.63 -2.43
C ASP A 190 18.70 16.95 -3.15
N ARG A 191 19.04 16.24 -4.24
CA ARG A 191 20.22 16.57 -5.07
C ARG A 191 20.06 17.85 -5.88
N LEU A 192 18.88 18.08 -6.46
CA LEU A 192 18.59 19.27 -7.28
C LEU A 192 18.48 20.56 -6.45
N THR A 193 18.26 20.45 -5.14
CA THR A 193 18.13 21.60 -4.23
C THR A 193 19.39 21.90 -3.42
N ALA A 194 20.32 20.94 -3.33
CA ALA A 194 21.60 21.09 -2.65
C ALA A 194 22.76 21.51 -3.56
N GLY A 195 22.55 21.54 -4.88
CA GLY A 195 23.48 22.10 -5.88
C GLY A 195 23.12 23.52 -6.24
#